data_AF-A0A2D6NGY9-F1
#
_entry.id   AF-A0A2D6NGY9-F1
#
_cell.length_a   1.000
_cell.length_b   1.000
_cell.length_c   1.000
_cell.angle_alpha   90.00
_cell.angle_beta   90.00
_cell.angle_gamma   90.00
#
_symmetry.space_group_name_H-M   'P 1'
#
loop_
_entity.id
_entity.type
_entity.pdbx_description
1 polymer ?
#
loop_
_entity_poly.entity_id
_entity_poly.type
_entity_poly.pdbx_seq_one_letter_code
_entity_poly.pdbx_strand_id
1 'polypeptide(L)' 'MTASDWRKITKQLRNKPSILKKFLKHNKPKQRKFGVAAQRCEVCGRHGAHLSQYNLNLCRHCFRELAVELGFKKYS' A
#
# COMPACT_ATOMS: atom_id res chain seq x y z
N MET A 1 -0.42 14.00 -1.22
CA MET A 1 -0.18 13.35 0.09
C MET A 1 0.90 12.25 0.05
N THR A 2 1.91 12.32 -0.82
CA THR A 2 3.07 11.41 -0.75
C THR A 2 4.18 12.09 0.06
N ALA A 3 4.05 12.03 1.38
CA ALA A 3 5.11 12.41 2.30
C ALA A 3 6.39 11.63 1.91
N SER A 4 7.40 12.34 1.43
CA SER A 4 8.80 11.91 1.28
C SER A 4 9.02 10.40 1.11
N ASP A 5 8.72 9.88 -0.08
CA ASP A 5 9.11 8.51 -0.46
C ASP A 5 10.60 8.28 -0.19
N TRP A 6 10.95 7.27 0.62
CA TRP A 6 12.33 6.91 0.94
C TRP A 6 13.18 6.67 -0.32
N ARG A 7 12.53 6.28 -1.43
CA ARG A 7 13.14 6.09 -2.76
C ARG A 7 13.69 7.38 -3.37
N LYS A 8 13.08 8.53 -3.08
CA LYS A 8 13.55 9.84 -3.58
C LYS A 8 14.85 10.23 -2.86
N ILE A 9 14.91 9.99 -1.55
CA ILE A 9 16.08 10.27 -0.71
C ILE A 9 17.26 9.37 -1.08
N THR A 10 17.03 8.08 -1.35
CA THR A 10 18.11 7.17 -1.78
C THR A 10 18.73 7.58 -3.11
N LYS A 11 17.99 8.22 -4.02
CA LYS A 11 18.53 8.76 -5.28
C LYS A 11 19.55 9.88 -5.02
N GLN A 12 19.29 10.74 -4.04
CA GLN A 12 20.20 11.83 -3.65
C GLN A 12 21.47 11.30 -2.96
N LEU A 13 21.35 10.23 -2.18
CA LEU A 13 22.46 9.66 -1.39
C LEU A 13 23.38 8.71 -2.17
N ARG A 14 23.16 8.51 -3.48
CA ARG A 14 23.97 7.58 -4.31
C ARG A 14 25.47 7.89 -4.29
N ASN A 15 25.82 9.18 -4.22
CA ASN A 15 27.23 9.62 -4.23
C ASN A 15 27.94 9.39 -2.88
N LYS A 16 27.22 8.98 -1.83
CA LYS A 16 27.75 8.78 -0.46
C LYS A 16 27.42 7.37 0.04
N PRO A 17 28.25 6.35 -0.25
CA PRO A 17 27.89 4.95 -0.03
C PRO A 17 27.74 4.56 1.45
N SER A 18 28.55 5.15 2.35
CA SER A 18 28.48 4.92 3.79
C SER A 18 27.17 5.45 4.39
N ILE A 19 26.76 6.66 4.01
CA ILE A 19 25.52 7.29 4.44
C ILE A 19 24.31 6.55 3.87
N LEU A 20 24.38 6.13 2.59
CA LEU A 20 23.33 5.35 1.95
C LEU A 20 23.08 4.02 2.69
N LYS A 21 24.13 3.29 3.06
CA LYS A 21 24.01 2.04 3.84
C LYS A 21 23.31 2.29 5.18
N LYS A 22 23.69 3.34 5.91
CA LYS A 22 23.06 3.72 7.18
C LYS A 22 21.58 4.10 6.98
N PHE A 23 21.28 4.89 5.96
CA PHE A 23 19.91 5.29 5.64
C PHE A 23 19.01 4.09 5.34
N LEU A 24 19.48 3.16 4.50
CA LEU A 24 18.73 1.96 4.13
C LEU A 24 18.45 1.05 5.33
N LYS A 25 19.39 0.94 6.28
CA LYS A 25 19.20 0.13 7.49
C LYS A 25 18.08 0.65 8.38
N HIS A 26 17.96 1.97 8.54
CA HIS A 26 17.06 2.56 9.54
C HIS A 26 15.76 3.13 8.96
N ASN A 27 15.76 3.64 7.73
CA ASN A 27 14.63 4.38 7.17
C ASN A 27 13.83 3.61 6.11
N LYS A 28 14.37 2.51 5.57
CA LYS A 28 13.64 1.71 4.60
C LYS A 28 12.50 0.96 5.31
N PRO A 29 11.24 1.07 4.84
CA PRO A 29 10.16 0.26 5.37
C PRO A 29 10.48 -1.23 5.27
N LYS A 30 10.27 -1.97 6.36
CA LYS A 30 10.42 -3.44 6.38
C LYS A 30 9.31 -4.06 5.54
N GLN A 31 9.67 -4.96 4.63
CA GLN A 31 8.70 -5.78 3.90
C GLN A 31 8.00 -6.72 4.89
N ARG A 32 6.68 -6.54 5.07
CA ARG A 32 5.87 -7.39 5.96
C ARG A 32 5.10 -8.41 5.12
N LYS A 33 5.08 -9.67 5.57
CA LYS A 33 4.26 -10.72 4.95
C LYS A 33 2.79 -10.68 5.42
N PHE A 34 2.54 -10.12 6.59
CA PHE A 34 1.23 -10.14 7.25
C PHE A 34 0.94 -8.82 7.99
N GLY A 35 -0.32 -8.66 8.39
CA GLY A 35 -0.84 -7.49 9.13
C GLY A 35 -1.43 -6.42 8.23
N VAL A 36 -2.02 -5.39 8.86
CA VAL A 36 -2.79 -4.33 8.18
C VAL A 36 -1.97 -3.58 7.12
N ALA A 37 -0.69 -3.34 7.37
CA ALA A 37 0.19 -2.66 6.41
C ALA A 37 0.55 -3.51 5.18
N ALA A 38 0.37 -4.84 5.25
CA ALA A 38 0.60 -5.73 4.11
C ALA A 38 -0.54 -5.67 3.10
N GLN A 39 -1.77 -5.38 3.54
CA GLN A 39 -2.91 -5.21 2.66
C GLN A 39 -3.14 -3.73 2.34
N ARG A 40 -3.12 -3.40 1.06
CA ARG A 40 -3.32 -2.04 0.56
C ARG A 40 -4.38 -2.07 -0.52
N CYS A 41 -5.30 -1.11 -0.47
CA CYS A 41 -6.37 -1.03 -1.46
C CYS A 41 -5.74 -0.63 -2.79
N GLU A 42 -6.04 -1.38 -3.84
CA GLU A 42 -5.46 -1.12 -5.16
C GLU A 42 -5.92 0.23 -5.73
N VAL A 43 -7.16 0.64 -5.42
CA VAL A 43 -7.75 1.90 -5.91
C VAL A 43 -7.34 3.08 -5.03
N CYS A 44 -7.74 3.09 -3.75
CA CYS A 44 -7.53 4.26 -2.89
C CYS A 44 -6.21 4.22 -2.10
N GLY A 45 -5.48 3.12 -2.11
CA GLY A 45 -4.22 3.00 -1.40
C GLY A 45 -4.33 2.96 0.14
N ARG A 46 -5.54 2.90 0.70
CA ARG A 46 -5.79 2.82 2.16
C ARG A 46 -5.51 1.40 2.68
N HIS A 47 -5.04 1.32 3.93
CA HIS A 47 -4.78 0.05 4.62
C HIS A 47 -5.95 -0.45 5.49
N GLY A 48 -6.82 0.44 5.94
CA GLY A 48 -7.98 0.09 6.78
C GLY A 48 -9.21 -0.34 5.98
N ALA A 49 -10.07 -1.12 6.65
CA ALA A 49 -11.37 -1.58 6.16
C ALA A 49 -11.32 -2.33 4.81
N HIS A 50 -10.37 -3.25 4.70
CA HIS A 50 -10.25 -4.19 3.58
C HIS A 50 -11.27 -5.31 3.65
N LEU A 51 -11.77 -5.76 2.50
CA LEU A 51 -12.46 -7.02 2.40
C LEU A 51 -11.42 -8.15 2.30
N SER A 52 -11.44 -9.09 3.23
CA SER A 52 -10.58 -10.29 3.15
C SER A 52 -11.18 -11.41 2.31
N GLN A 53 -12.43 -11.26 1.85
CA GLN A 53 -13.17 -12.27 1.09
C GLN A 53 -12.92 -12.13 -0.41
N TYR A 54 -13.11 -13.25 -1.13
CA TYR A 54 -13.03 -13.32 -2.60
C TYR A 54 -11.68 -12.91 -3.19
N ASN A 55 -10.62 -12.83 -2.38
CA ASN A 55 -9.29 -12.35 -2.76
C ASN A 55 -9.29 -10.97 -3.43
N LEU A 56 -10.25 -10.12 -3.06
CA LEU A 56 -10.37 -8.75 -3.56
C LEU A 56 -9.55 -7.81 -2.66
N ASN A 57 -8.45 -7.25 -3.16
CA ASN A 57 -7.61 -6.27 -2.43
C ASN A 57 -8.25 -4.87 -2.42
N LEU A 58 -9.52 -4.78 -2.04
CA LEU A 58 -10.31 -3.55 -2.06
C LEU A 58 -10.76 -3.17 -0.65
N CYS A 59 -10.81 -1.86 -0.40
CA CYS A 59 -11.48 -1.34 0.79
C CYS A 59 -13.00 -1.32 0.59
N ARG A 60 -13.75 -1.31 1.69
CA ARG A 60 -15.23 -1.32 1.66
C ARG A 60 -15.88 -0.19 0.85
N HIS A 61 -15.22 0.97 0.71
CA HIS A 61 -15.76 2.08 -0.06
C HIS A 61 -15.58 1.83 -1.56
N CYS A 62 -14.35 1.49 -1.98
CA CYS A 62 -14.04 1.16 -3.37
C CYS A 62 -14.82 -0.07 -3.85
N PHE A 63 -15.04 -1.06 -2.98
CA PHE A 63 -15.88 -2.21 -3.31
C PHE A 63 -17.32 -1.79 -3.61
N ARG A 64 -17.91 -0.85 -2.87
CA ARG A 64 -19.28 -0.39 -3.14
C ARG A 64 -19.43 0.36 -4.47
N GLU A 65 -18.38 1.07 -4.88
CA GLU A 65 -18.33 1.75 -6.17
C GLU A 65 -18.19 0.73 -7.31
N LEU A 66 -17.30 -0.24 -7.16
CA LEU A 66 -17.00 -1.25 -8.18
C LEU A 66 -17.94 -2.46 -8.18
N ALA A 67 -18.81 -2.60 -7.17
CA ALA A 67 -19.64 -3.79 -6.99
C ALA A 67 -20.47 -4.12 -8.25
N VAL A 68 -21.04 -3.09 -8.88
CA VAL A 68 -21.89 -3.26 -10.08
C VAL A 68 -21.05 -3.73 -11.27
N GLU A 69 -19.84 -3.18 -11.46
CA GLU A 69 -18.92 -3.56 -12.54
C GLU A 69 -18.36 -4.98 -12.35
N LEU A 70 -18.13 -5.37 -11.09
CA LEU A 70 -17.74 -6.72 -10.71
C LEU A 70 -18.88 -7.76 -10.84
N GLY A 71 -20.09 -7.32 -11.18
CA GLY A 71 -21.25 -8.20 -11.38
C GLY A 71 -22.03 -8.53 -10.11
N PHE A 72 -21.75 -7.86 -8.99
CA PHE A 72 -22.56 -8.00 -7.77
C PHE A 72 -23.89 -7.28 -7.98
N LYS A 73 -24.99 -8.01 -7.76
CA LYS A 73 -26.35 -7.47 -7.77
C LYS A 73 -26.89 -7.44 -6.35
N LYS A 74 -27.55 -6.34 -5.99
CA LYS A 74 -28.27 -6.24 -4.73
C LYS A 74 -29.63 -6.92 -4.88
N TYR A 75 -29.79 -8.07 -4.24
CA TYR A 75 -31.08 -8.74 -4.12
C TYR A 75 -31.69 -8.34 -2.77
N SER A 76 -32.57 -7.32 -2.82
CA SER A 76 -33.26 -6.63 -1.71
C SER A 76 -32.38 -5.91 -0.68
#